data_AF-A0A225UC75-F1
#
_entry.id   AF-A0A225UC75-F1
#
_cell.length_a   1.000
_cell.length_b   1.000
_cell.length_c   1.000
_cell.angle_alpha   90.00
_cell.angle_beta   90.00
_cell.angle_gamma   90.00
#
_symmetry.space_group_name_H-M   'P 1'
#
loop_
_entity.id
_entity.type
_entity.pdbx_description
1 polymer ?
#
loop_
_entity_poly.entity_id
_entity_poly.type
_entity_poly.pdbx_seq_one_letter_code
_entity_poly.pdbx_strand_id
1 'polypeptide(L)'
;MSSTINGYEGTGRSLSLKLLQKLREQQGSAGEAAARAAANIHGDQKRRKGEQKLHEERWQAASNAAHAAAAGSTSSSARVLREVALETPIRYAPNDPVERWLNALLCLDATNASHRLVAGTPHPRDCELYYVNRDSLFSYHKLSESFLQRIMALYVSSHYKNQPNDLQLLSDAPAHHVFALLGPGAESQGNAGQLPDVLCVVQVALEGEISKASVKAQLARGQRASGDLIPWTVAQQFQDSEFAALSGARVVRIATHPDVTGMGYGSRAIELLTKYYQGEITSDVAGAEAEEKDDDQPEDDDEDDEEKKSKLRKEKIKPRKALPPLLLPLDE
;
A
#
# COMPACT_ATOMS: atom_id res chain seq x y z
N MET A 1 8.77 -16.22 18.44
CA MET A 1 8.90 -15.10 17.49
C MET A 1 8.12 -13.94 18.05
N SER A 2 8.70 -12.74 18.09
CA SER A 2 8.00 -11.50 18.44
C SER A 2 7.86 -10.65 17.18
N SER A 3 6.73 -9.99 17.03
CA SER A 3 6.48 -9.04 15.96
C SER A 3 5.70 -7.87 16.53
N THR A 4 6.08 -6.66 16.15
CA THR A 4 5.33 -5.45 16.47
C THR A 4 4.36 -5.16 15.33
N ILE A 5 3.10 -4.94 15.68
CA ILE A 5 2.03 -4.51 14.78
C ILE A 5 1.51 -3.15 15.26
N ASN A 6 1.03 -2.29 14.36
CA ASN A 6 0.45 -0.98 14.66
C ASN A 6 1.43 -0.03 15.41
N GLY A 7 2.57 0.31 14.80
CA GLY A 7 3.55 1.21 15.40
C GLY A 7 4.70 1.56 14.48
N TYR A 8 5.63 2.40 14.97
CA TYR A 8 6.86 2.72 14.27
C TYR A 8 7.70 1.45 14.02
N GLU A 9 8.24 1.30 12.81
CA GLU A 9 8.93 0.08 12.35
C GLU A 9 8.10 -1.22 12.41
N GLY A 10 6.79 -1.12 12.59
CA GLY A 10 5.88 -2.26 12.50
C GLY A 10 5.90 -2.86 11.10
N THR A 11 5.87 -4.20 11.04
CA THR A 11 5.56 -4.90 9.79
C THR A 11 4.05 -4.85 9.56
N GLY A 12 3.62 -4.76 8.31
CA GLY A 12 2.18 -4.76 8.00
C GLY A 12 1.50 -6.02 8.54
N ARG A 13 0.35 -5.86 9.21
CA ARG A 13 -0.42 -6.98 9.80
C ARG A 13 -0.73 -8.07 8.77
N SER A 14 -0.91 -7.72 7.49
CA SER A 14 -1.10 -8.67 6.39
C SER A 14 0.09 -9.62 6.21
N LEU A 15 1.32 -9.16 6.43
CA LEU A 15 2.53 -9.98 6.35
C LEU A 15 2.63 -10.90 7.55
N SER A 16 2.30 -10.39 8.75
CA SER A 16 2.20 -11.23 9.94
C SER A 16 1.14 -12.32 9.75
N LEU A 17 -0.03 -11.98 9.17
CA LEU A 17 -1.09 -12.95 8.85
C LEU A 17 -0.65 -13.95 7.77
N LYS A 18 0.04 -13.53 6.70
CA LYS A 18 0.59 -14.44 5.68
C LYS A 18 1.63 -15.38 6.26
N LEU A 19 2.48 -14.91 7.17
CA LEU A 19 3.44 -15.75 7.87
C LEU A 19 2.73 -16.78 8.76
N LEU A 20 1.75 -16.34 9.55
CA LEU A 20 0.93 -17.23 10.38
C LEU A 20 0.17 -18.24 9.53
N GLN A 21 -0.41 -17.82 8.40
CA GLN A 21 -1.08 -18.71 7.45
C GLN A 21 -0.12 -19.75 6.88
N LYS A 22 1.08 -19.35 6.43
CA LYS A 22 2.11 -20.30 5.95
C LYS A 22 2.51 -21.29 7.04
N LEU A 23 2.64 -20.84 8.28
CA LEU A 23 2.94 -21.72 9.41
C LEU A 23 1.77 -22.67 9.71
N ARG A 24 0.52 -22.23 9.55
CA ARG A 24 -0.67 -23.08 9.66
C ARG A 24 -0.76 -24.10 8.51
N GLU A 25 -0.46 -23.71 7.27
CA GLU A 25 -0.44 -24.61 6.11
C GLU A 25 0.64 -25.69 6.23
N GLN A 26 1.83 -25.31 6.72
CA GLN A 26 2.91 -26.26 7.04
C GLN A 26 2.50 -27.26 8.14
N GLN A 27 1.63 -26.87 9.06
CA GLN A 27 1.06 -27.78 10.07
C GLN A 27 -0.11 -28.60 9.53
N GLY A 28 -0.98 -28.01 8.70
CA GLY A 28 -2.18 -28.63 8.15
C GLY A 28 -1.87 -29.76 7.16
N SER A 29 -0.81 -29.64 6.36
CA SER A 29 -0.37 -30.70 5.43
C SER A 29 0.01 -32.00 6.14
N ALA A 30 0.60 -31.92 7.33
CA ALA A 30 0.89 -33.09 8.16
C ALA A 30 -0.39 -33.71 8.75
N GLY A 31 -1.37 -32.90 9.12
CA GLY A 31 -2.68 -33.34 9.62
C GLY A 31 -3.55 -34.01 8.55
N GLU A 32 -3.60 -33.46 7.33
CA GLU A 32 -4.33 -34.04 6.21
C GLU A 32 -3.71 -35.36 5.73
N ALA A 33 -2.37 -35.46 5.70
CA ALA A 33 -1.67 -36.69 5.37
C ALA A 33 -1.98 -37.82 6.39
N ALA A 34 -2.02 -37.48 7.68
CA ALA A 34 -2.39 -38.42 8.74
C ALA A 34 -3.85 -38.88 8.62
N ALA A 35 -4.77 -37.95 8.36
CA ALA A 35 -6.19 -38.26 8.22
C ALA A 35 -6.49 -39.14 6.99
N ARG A 36 -5.85 -38.87 5.84
CA ARG A 36 -5.96 -39.70 4.62
C ARG A 36 -5.40 -41.11 4.83
N ALA A 37 -4.25 -41.24 5.50
CA ALA A 37 -3.65 -42.54 5.76
C ALA A 37 -4.50 -43.40 6.72
N ALA A 38 -5.08 -42.79 7.74
CA ALA A 38 -6.03 -43.47 8.64
C ALA A 38 -7.31 -43.92 7.91
N ALA A 39 -7.83 -43.10 6.99
CA ALA A 39 -9.05 -43.38 6.25
C ALA A 39 -8.90 -44.52 5.24
N ASN A 40 -7.69 -44.76 4.72
CA ASN A 40 -7.43 -45.83 3.74
C ASN A 40 -7.40 -47.24 4.36
N ILE A 41 -7.27 -47.38 5.68
CA ILE A 41 -7.29 -48.67 6.37
C ILE A 41 -8.72 -49.06 6.75
N HIS A 42 -9.24 -50.09 6.09
CA HIS A 42 -10.58 -50.64 6.29
C HIS A 42 -10.52 -51.96 7.06
N GLY A 43 -11.49 -52.17 7.95
CA GLY A 43 -11.60 -53.40 8.73
C GLY A 43 -12.37 -54.50 8.02
N ASP A 44 -11.84 -55.72 8.03
CA ASP A 44 -12.60 -56.89 7.60
C ASP A 44 -13.55 -57.35 8.72
N GLN A 45 -14.86 -57.37 8.45
CA GLN A 45 -15.93 -57.50 9.46
C GLN A 45 -15.97 -58.86 10.20
N LYS A 46 -15.07 -59.80 9.88
CA LYS A 46 -15.15 -61.20 10.35
C LYS A 46 -14.45 -61.52 11.67
N ARG A 47 -13.83 -60.56 12.38
CA ARG A 47 -13.14 -60.84 13.66
C ARG A 47 -13.47 -59.82 14.75
N ARG A 48 -14.25 -60.24 15.75
CA ARG A 48 -14.59 -59.46 16.97
C ARG A 48 -13.40 -59.08 17.85
N LYS A 49 -12.22 -59.68 17.64
CA LYS A 49 -10.93 -59.28 18.27
C LYS A 49 -10.11 -58.28 17.42
N GLY A 50 -10.66 -57.83 16.29
CA GLY A 50 -9.97 -57.05 15.26
C GLY A 50 -10.05 -55.53 15.41
N GLU A 51 -11.01 -54.99 16.15
CA GLU A 51 -11.21 -53.53 16.26
C GLU A 51 -10.04 -52.81 16.94
N GLN A 52 -9.47 -53.40 18.00
CA GLN A 52 -8.27 -52.84 18.66
C GLN A 52 -7.05 -52.88 17.72
N LYS A 53 -6.87 -53.97 16.96
CA LYS A 53 -5.78 -54.08 15.98
C LYS A 53 -5.94 -53.10 14.83
N LEU A 54 -7.16 -52.90 14.34
CA LEU A 54 -7.47 -51.92 13.30
C LEU A 54 -7.23 -50.48 13.76
N HIS A 55 -7.57 -50.17 15.01
CA HIS A 55 -7.27 -48.86 15.58
C HIS A 55 -5.76 -48.63 15.69
N GLU A 56 -5.01 -49.64 16.13
CA GLU A 56 -3.56 -49.60 16.25
C GLU A 56 -2.86 -49.48 14.87
N GLU A 57 -3.36 -50.19 13.86
CA GLU A 57 -2.90 -50.10 12.46
C GLU A 57 -3.23 -48.73 11.85
N ARG A 58 -4.44 -48.20 12.06
CA ARG A 58 -4.81 -46.83 11.64
C ARG A 58 -3.94 -45.78 12.29
N TRP A 59 -3.65 -45.93 13.59
CA TRP A 59 -2.82 -45.00 14.33
C TRP A 59 -1.36 -45.07 13.89
N GLN A 60 -0.82 -46.26 13.64
CA GLN A 60 0.52 -46.44 13.07
C GLN A 60 0.63 -45.87 11.65
N ALA A 61 -0.36 -46.10 10.79
CA ALA A 61 -0.38 -45.56 9.43
C ALA A 61 -0.49 -44.03 9.42
N ALA A 62 -1.36 -43.46 10.26
CA ALA A 62 -1.49 -42.01 10.44
C ALA A 62 -0.20 -41.39 10.96
N SER A 63 0.43 -42.01 11.96
CA SER A 63 1.69 -41.58 12.54
C SER A 63 2.84 -41.62 11.53
N ASN A 64 2.98 -42.72 10.79
CA ASN A 64 4.02 -42.86 9.76
C ASN A 64 3.82 -41.88 8.59
N ALA A 65 2.58 -41.63 8.17
CA ALA A 65 2.28 -40.66 7.11
C ALA A 65 2.53 -39.21 7.57
N ALA A 66 2.16 -38.88 8.82
CA ALA A 66 2.49 -37.59 9.43
C ALA A 66 4.01 -37.41 9.54
N HIS A 67 4.73 -38.46 9.96
CA HIS A 67 6.19 -38.45 10.06
C HIS A 67 6.87 -38.34 8.70
N ALA A 68 6.36 -38.99 7.64
CA ALA A 68 6.91 -38.88 6.29
C ALA A 68 6.66 -37.51 5.66
N ALA A 69 5.46 -36.95 5.83
CA ALA A 69 5.14 -35.58 5.42
C ALA A 69 5.98 -34.54 6.18
N ALA A 70 6.28 -34.81 7.45
CA ALA A 70 7.18 -33.98 8.25
C ALA A 70 8.67 -34.19 7.91
N ALA A 71 9.09 -35.40 7.53
CA ALA A 71 10.49 -35.77 7.25
C ALA A 71 11.03 -35.21 5.92
N GLY A 72 10.15 -34.84 4.98
CA GLY A 72 10.52 -34.00 3.84
C GLY A 72 10.98 -32.59 4.22
N SER A 73 10.72 -32.17 5.47
CA SER A 73 11.28 -30.96 6.08
C SER A 73 12.29 -31.36 7.15
N THR A 74 13.57 -31.10 6.90
CA THR A 74 14.64 -31.42 7.83
C THR A 74 14.43 -30.72 9.18
N SER A 75 14.23 -31.52 10.22
CA SER A 75 14.32 -31.17 11.65
C SER A 75 13.26 -30.20 12.21
N SER A 76 12.20 -30.72 12.80
CA SER A 76 11.85 -30.46 14.21
C SER A 76 10.55 -31.16 14.60
N SER A 77 10.50 -31.66 15.85
CA SER A 77 9.30 -32.02 16.61
C SER A 77 8.08 -31.22 16.18
N ALA A 78 6.91 -31.86 15.99
CA ALA A 78 5.65 -31.23 15.58
C ALA A 78 5.37 -29.96 16.39
N ARG A 79 5.79 -28.80 15.86
CA ARG A 79 5.69 -27.51 16.54
C ARG A 79 4.23 -27.08 16.43
N VAL A 80 3.54 -26.92 17.56
CA VAL A 80 2.20 -26.32 17.63
C VAL A 80 2.34 -24.81 17.58
N LEU A 81 1.66 -24.13 16.66
CA LEU A 81 1.63 -22.67 16.61
C LEU A 81 0.67 -22.18 17.68
N ARG A 82 1.18 -21.41 18.65
CA ARG A 82 0.36 -20.71 19.65
C ARG A 82 0.56 -19.22 19.44
N GLU A 83 -0.52 -18.55 19.09
CA GLU A 83 -0.55 -17.10 18.93
C GLU A 83 -0.89 -16.46 20.27
N VAL A 84 -0.09 -15.48 20.68
CA VAL A 84 -0.33 -14.67 21.88
C VAL A 84 -0.21 -13.21 21.46
N ALA A 85 -1.28 -12.45 21.64
CA ALA A 85 -1.30 -11.00 21.40
C ALA A 85 -1.17 -10.26 22.73
N LEU A 86 -0.33 -9.22 22.74
CA LEU A 86 -0.17 -8.32 23.88
C LEU A 86 -0.72 -6.95 23.46
N GLU A 87 -1.89 -6.59 23.98
CA GLU A 87 -2.58 -5.34 23.63
C GLU A 87 -2.56 -4.33 24.79
N THR A 88 -2.39 -4.78 26.04
CA THR A 88 -2.40 -3.90 27.21
C THR A 88 -1.11 -3.09 27.31
N PRO A 89 -1.15 -1.75 27.21
CA PRO A 89 0.04 -0.92 27.37
C PRO A 89 0.52 -0.91 28.83
N ILE A 90 1.84 -0.82 29.01
CA ILE A 90 2.47 -0.76 30.35
C ILE A 90 2.88 0.66 30.76
N ARG A 91 2.97 1.60 29.79
CA ARG A 91 3.46 2.98 30.02
C ARG A 91 2.33 3.98 30.30
N TYR A 92 1.14 3.71 29.79
CA TYR A 92 -0.03 4.57 29.85
C TYR A 92 -1.28 3.71 30.05
N ALA A 93 -2.40 4.37 30.36
CA ALA A 93 -3.66 3.70 30.58
C ALA A 93 -4.22 3.10 29.27
N PRO A 94 -4.97 1.99 29.34
CA PRO A 94 -5.70 1.52 28.17
C PRO A 94 -6.68 2.60 27.69
N ASN A 95 -6.82 2.74 26.36
CA ASN A 95 -7.69 3.74 25.70
C ASN A 95 -7.27 5.21 25.88
N ASP A 96 -5.97 5.50 25.92
CA ASP A 96 -5.47 6.88 25.99
C ASP A 96 -5.96 7.70 24.77
N PRO A 97 -6.63 8.86 24.98
CA PRO A 97 -7.12 9.69 23.88
C PRO A 97 -6.00 10.26 23.01
N VAL A 98 -4.82 10.53 23.57
CA VAL A 98 -3.67 11.07 22.80
C VAL A 98 -3.10 9.99 21.90
N GLU A 99 -2.99 8.75 22.39
CA GLU A 99 -2.57 7.61 21.58
C GLU A 99 -3.56 7.35 20.43
N ARG A 100 -4.86 7.36 20.72
CA ARG A 100 -5.90 7.20 19.68
C ARG A 100 -5.80 8.28 18.61
N TRP A 101 -5.63 9.53 19.02
CA TRP A 101 -5.45 10.64 18.09
C TRP A 101 -4.19 10.46 17.23
N LEU A 102 -3.06 10.07 17.84
CA LEU A 102 -1.80 9.86 17.14
C LEU A 102 -1.90 8.71 16.13
N ASN A 103 -2.52 7.59 16.51
CA ASN A 103 -2.72 6.45 15.62
C ASN A 103 -3.66 6.78 14.46
N ALA A 104 -4.71 7.57 14.71
CA ALA A 104 -5.59 8.07 13.68
C ALA A 104 -4.83 9.00 12.71
N LEU A 105 -4.08 9.98 13.23
CA LEU A 105 -3.31 10.95 12.44
C LEU A 105 -2.26 10.27 11.55
N LEU A 106 -1.49 9.34 12.12
CA LEU A 106 -0.42 8.63 11.41
C LEU A 106 -0.91 7.40 10.64
N CYS A 107 -2.22 7.14 10.60
CA CYS A 107 -2.82 5.98 9.95
C CYS A 107 -2.22 4.64 10.40
N LEU A 108 -1.78 4.52 11.66
CA LEU A 108 -1.15 3.30 12.19
C LEU A 108 -2.16 2.17 12.38
N ASP A 109 -3.43 2.53 12.58
CA ASP A 109 -4.56 1.61 12.71
C ASP A 109 -5.11 1.13 11.36
N ALA A 110 -4.53 1.54 10.23
CA ALA A 110 -5.02 1.23 8.90
C ALA A 110 -5.15 -0.28 8.61
N THR A 111 -4.46 -1.14 9.37
CA THR A 111 -4.59 -2.60 9.25
C THR A 111 -5.72 -3.23 10.08
N ASN A 112 -6.34 -2.48 10.99
CA ASN A 112 -7.43 -2.95 11.85
C ASN A 112 -8.79 -2.81 11.14
N ALA A 113 -8.93 -1.82 10.26
CA ALA A 113 -10.08 -1.70 9.38
C ALA A 113 -9.99 -2.76 8.28
N SER A 114 -10.89 -3.74 8.31
CA SER A 114 -11.04 -4.71 7.23
C SER A 114 -11.62 -3.97 6.02
N HIS A 115 -10.75 -3.40 5.18
CA HIS A 115 -11.12 -2.75 3.92
C HIS A 115 -11.43 -3.79 2.85
N ARG A 116 -12.36 -4.71 3.16
CA ARG A 116 -12.83 -5.70 2.20
C ARG A 116 -13.50 -5.00 1.02
N LEU A 117 -13.22 -5.51 -0.17
CA LEU A 117 -13.89 -5.09 -1.39
C LEU A 117 -15.39 -5.37 -1.27
N VAL A 118 -16.19 -4.33 -1.43
CA VAL A 118 -17.65 -4.37 -1.31
C VAL A 118 -18.28 -4.68 -2.68
N ALA A 119 -17.72 -4.12 -3.75
CA ALA A 119 -18.24 -4.21 -5.12
C ALA A 119 -17.79 -5.47 -5.88
N GLY A 120 -17.10 -6.40 -5.23
CA GLY A 120 -16.53 -7.59 -5.86
C GLY A 120 -15.22 -7.30 -6.61
N THR A 121 -14.83 -8.23 -7.50
CA THR A 121 -13.59 -8.16 -8.28
C THR A 121 -13.89 -7.98 -9.77
N PRO A 122 -14.04 -6.74 -10.27
CA PRO A 122 -14.34 -6.46 -11.68
C PRO A 122 -13.17 -6.86 -12.58
N HIS A 123 -13.41 -7.10 -13.87
CA HIS A 123 -12.32 -7.43 -14.79
C HIS A 123 -11.33 -6.25 -14.88
N PRO A 124 -9.99 -6.46 -14.87
CA PRO A 124 -9.01 -5.36 -14.87
C PRO A 124 -9.16 -4.37 -16.03
N ARG A 125 -9.72 -4.80 -17.16
CA ARG A 125 -9.97 -3.93 -18.32
C ARG A 125 -11.01 -2.84 -18.05
N ASP A 126 -11.97 -3.11 -17.17
CA ASP A 126 -13.06 -2.20 -16.83
C ASP A 126 -12.68 -1.28 -15.67
N CYS A 127 -11.44 -1.38 -15.19
CA CYS A 127 -10.91 -0.53 -14.14
C CYS A 127 -10.17 0.66 -14.75
N GLU A 128 -10.37 1.81 -14.12
CA GLU A 128 -9.81 3.09 -14.52
C GLU A 128 -8.88 3.62 -13.43
N LEU A 129 -7.89 4.37 -13.87
CA LEU A 129 -6.88 4.98 -13.00
C LEU A 129 -7.28 6.43 -12.79
N TYR A 130 -7.28 6.88 -11.54
CA TYR A 130 -7.61 8.26 -11.16
C TYR A 130 -6.38 8.93 -10.55
N TYR A 131 -6.21 10.21 -10.86
CA TYR A 131 -5.24 11.06 -10.18
C TYR A 131 -5.82 11.54 -8.85
N VAL A 132 -5.07 11.35 -7.76
CA VAL A 132 -5.53 11.74 -6.41
C VAL A 132 -4.99 13.13 -6.09
N ASN A 133 -5.89 14.08 -5.86
CA ASN A 133 -5.51 15.43 -5.45
C ASN A 133 -5.02 15.42 -4.00
N ARG A 134 -3.72 15.70 -3.81
CA ARG A 134 -3.06 15.69 -2.50
C ARG A 134 -3.63 16.70 -1.52
N ASP A 135 -3.89 17.93 -1.96
CA ASP A 135 -4.42 18.98 -1.09
C ASP A 135 -5.79 18.60 -0.52
N SER A 136 -6.60 17.93 -1.33
CA SER A 136 -7.90 17.41 -0.92
C SER A 136 -7.80 16.16 -0.05
N LEU A 137 -6.80 15.30 -0.32
CA LEU A 137 -6.50 14.10 0.46
C LEU A 137 -6.10 14.45 1.89
N PHE A 138 -5.24 15.47 2.07
CA PHE A 138 -4.75 15.92 3.39
C PHE A 138 -5.56 17.07 4.01
N SER A 139 -6.79 17.31 3.53
CA SER A 139 -7.69 18.35 4.04
C SER A 139 -8.31 18.06 5.42
N TYR A 140 -8.05 16.88 5.99
CA TYR A 140 -8.67 16.38 7.24
C TYR A 140 -10.22 16.31 7.19
N HIS A 141 -10.79 16.20 5.99
CA HIS A 141 -12.21 15.93 5.82
C HIS A 141 -12.52 14.45 6.08
N LYS A 142 -13.68 14.13 6.66
CA LYS A 142 -14.05 12.76 7.07
C LYS A 142 -13.92 11.73 5.93
N LEU A 143 -14.34 12.09 4.71
CA LEU A 143 -14.21 11.22 3.54
C LEU A 143 -12.75 11.08 3.10
N SER A 144 -12.00 12.18 3.05
CA SER A 144 -10.58 12.17 2.69
C SER A 144 -9.75 11.34 3.66
N GLU A 145 -10.01 11.46 4.97
CA GLU A 145 -9.37 10.65 6.00
C GLU A 145 -9.66 9.16 5.81
N SER A 146 -10.91 8.78 5.57
CA SER A 146 -11.25 7.38 5.32
C SER A 146 -10.66 6.84 4.02
N PHE A 147 -10.47 7.68 3.00
CA PHE A 147 -9.79 7.31 1.75
C PHE A 147 -8.28 7.19 1.95
N LEU A 148 -7.66 8.12 2.69
CA LEU A 148 -6.26 8.09 3.08
C LEU A 148 -5.93 6.83 3.89
N GLN A 149 -6.79 6.48 4.86
CA GLN A 149 -6.64 5.23 5.63
C GLN A 149 -6.67 4.00 4.72
N ARG A 150 -7.52 3.97 3.68
CA ARG A 150 -7.53 2.88 2.68
C ARG A 150 -6.22 2.82 1.88
N ILE A 151 -5.72 3.96 1.42
CA ILE A 151 -4.43 4.04 0.70
C ILE A 151 -3.28 3.58 1.61
N MET A 152 -3.22 4.07 2.84
CA MET A 152 -2.18 3.71 3.80
C MET A 152 -2.28 2.24 4.22
N ALA A 153 -3.48 1.69 4.37
CA ALA A 153 -3.68 0.27 4.60
C ALA A 153 -3.06 -0.56 3.47
N LEU A 154 -3.28 -0.14 2.22
CA LEU A 154 -2.70 -0.80 1.05
C LEU A 154 -1.18 -0.73 1.04
N TYR A 155 -0.58 0.46 1.24
CA TYR A 155 0.87 0.61 1.34
C TYR A 155 1.46 -0.24 2.46
N VAL A 156 0.83 -0.24 3.63
CA VAL A 156 1.29 -1.05 4.76
C VAL A 156 1.15 -2.54 4.46
N SER A 157 0.13 -2.93 3.70
CA SER A 157 -0.13 -4.34 3.40
C SER A 157 0.79 -4.94 2.33
N SER A 158 1.26 -4.13 1.37
CA SER A 158 2.09 -4.57 0.25
C SER A 158 3.59 -4.47 0.53
N HIS A 159 4.02 -3.59 1.44
CA HIS A 159 5.43 -3.34 1.72
C HIS A 159 5.91 -3.96 3.03
N TYR A 160 7.12 -4.52 3.00
CA TYR A 160 7.72 -5.27 4.11
C TYR A 160 8.05 -4.40 5.33
N LYS A 161 8.46 -3.14 5.12
CA LYS A 161 8.76 -2.17 6.17
C LYS A 161 8.24 -0.80 5.73
N ASN A 162 7.50 -0.15 6.62
CA ASN A 162 7.00 1.21 6.42
C ASN A 162 7.51 2.10 7.54
N GLN A 163 7.69 3.38 7.25
CA GLN A 163 8.02 4.37 8.26
C GLN A 163 6.92 5.43 8.28
N PRO A 164 6.51 5.94 9.46
CA PRO A 164 5.51 7.01 9.53
C PRO A 164 5.91 8.26 8.72
N ASN A 165 7.21 8.50 8.56
CA ASN A 165 7.78 9.57 7.73
C ASN A 165 7.38 9.48 6.26
N ASP A 166 6.92 8.31 5.79
CA ASP A 166 6.42 8.14 4.42
C ASP A 166 5.20 9.02 4.15
N LEU A 167 4.32 9.17 5.15
CA LEU A 167 3.15 10.04 5.06
C LEU A 167 3.57 11.51 4.96
N GLN A 168 4.58 11.89 5.74
CA GLN A 168 5.16 13.23 5.68
C GLN A 168 5.75 13.51 4.29
N LEU A 169 6.56 12.58 3.75
CA LEU A 169 7.13 12.70 2.41
C LEU A 169 6.02 12.86 1.36
N LEU A 170 4.94 12.08 1.48
CA LEU A 170 3.79 12.16 0.57
C LEU A 170 3.07 13.51 0.64
N SER A 171 2.96 14.09 1.84
CA SER A 171 2.31 15.39 2.05
C SER A 171 3.17 16.57 1.60
N ASP A 172 4.48 16.52 1.81
CA ASP A 172 5.39 17.66 1.69
C ASP A 172 6.00 17.81 0.29
N ALA A 173 6.42 16.70 -0.33
CA ALA A 173 7.22 16.76 -1.55
C ALA A 173 6.34 16.96 -2.80
N PRO A 174 6.39 18.11 -3.50
CA PRO A 174 5.48 18.44 -4.61
C PRO A 174 5.62 17.53 -5.83
N ALA A 175 6.79 16.94 -6.02
CA ALA A 175 7.06 16.01 -7.11
C ALA A 175 6.38 14.64 -6.93
N HIS A 176 5.81 14.34 -5.75
CA HIS A 176 5.13 13.09 -5.50
C HIS A 176 3.65 13.14 -5.90
N HIS A 177 3.28 12.25 -6.81
CA HIS A 177 1.92 12.04 -7.28
C HIS A 177 1.40 10.67 -6.83
N VAL A 178 0.09 10.60 -6.60
CA VAL A 178 -0.60 9.36 -6.20
C VAL A 178 -1.70 9.08 -7.20
N PHE A 179 -1.71 7.86 -7.72
CA PHE A 179 -2.73 7.35 -8.61
C PHE A 179 -3.44 6.17 -7.95
N ALA A 180 -4.76 6.11 -8.07
CA ALA A 180 -5.58 5.05 -7.52
C ALA A 180 -6.37 4.36 -8.63
N LEU A 181 -6.24 3.04 -8.74
CA LEU A 181 -7.02 2.21 -9.65
C LEU A 181 -8.33 1.81 -8.95
N LEU A 182 -9.45 2.19 -9.54
CA LEU A 182 -10.79 1.98 -9.00
C LEU A 182 -11.62 1.10 -9.96
N GLY A 183 -12.64 0.44 -9.42
CA GLY A 183 -13.55 -0.41 -10.21
C GLY A 183 -14.60 0.39 -11.00
N PRO A 184 -15.24 -0.23 -12.02
CA PRO A 184 -16.30 0.39 -12.80
C PRO A 184 -17.49 0.69 -11.88
N GLY A 185 -17.80 1.97 -11.70
CA GLY A 185 -18.83 2.44 -10.75
C GLY A 185 -18.28 3.24 -9.58
N ALA A 186 -16.97 3.49 -9.51
CA ALA A 186 -16.37 4.37 -8.51
C ALA A 186 -17.04 5.75 -8.42
N GLU A 187 -17.37 6.36 -9.56
CA GLU A 187 -18.08 7.64 -9.63
C GLU A 187 -19.51 7.55 -9.09
N SER A 188 -20.23 6.49 -9.46
CA SER A 188 -21.59 6.25 -8.97
C SER A 188 -21.64 6.02 -7.45
N GLN A 189 -20.63 5.34 -6.90
CA GLN A 189 -20.49 5.12 -5.47
C GLN A 189 -20.13 6.41 -4.73
N GLY A 190 -19.21 7.21 -5.30
CA GLY A 190 -18.86 8.53 -4.79
C GLY A 190 -20.06 9.46 -4.68
N ASN A 191 -20.90 9.49 -5.73
CA ASN A 191 -22.13 10.29 -5.76
C ASN A 191 -23.19 9.81 -4.75
N ALA A 192 -23.21 8.51 -4.42
CA ALA A 192 -24.05 7.95 -3.38
C ALA A 192 -23.49 8.16 -1.95
N GLY A 193 -22.37 8.87 -1.80
CA GLY A 193 -21.70 9.12 -0.52
C GLY A 193 -20.95 7.92 0.04
N GLN A 194 -20.70 6.89 -0.78
CA GLN A 194 -19.88 5.73 -0.43
C GLN A 194 -18.47 5.89 -1.00
N LEU A 195 -17.46 5.41 -0.26
CA LEU A 195 -16.08 5.46 -0.74
C LEU A 195 -15.83 4.31 -1.73
N PRO A 196 -15.24 4.60 -2.90
CA PRO A 196 -14.94 3.57 -3.89
C PRO A 196 -13.89 2.59 -3.37
N ASP A 197 -13.99 1.35 -3.83
CA ASP A 197 -13.01 0.31 -3.54
C ASP A 197 -11.69 0.61 -4.25
N VAL A 198 -10.60 0.69 -3.49
CA VAL A 198 -9.26 0.95 -4.01
C VAL A 198 -8.57 -0.38 -4.28
N LEU A 199 -8.38 -0.70 -5.56
CA LEU A 199 -7.83 -1.99 -6.00
C LEU A 199 -6.31 -1.97 -6.06
N CYS A 200 -5.75 -0.86 -6.55
CA CYS A 200 -4.31 -0.63 -6.62
C CYS A 200 -4.00 0.86 -6.40
N VAL A 201 -2.85 1.15 -5.78
CA VAL A 201 -2.33 2.50 -5.63
C VAL A 201 -0.90 2.55 -6.17
N VAL A 202 -0.60 3.55 -6.97
CA VAL A 202 0.73 3.80 -7.52
C VAL A 202 1.21 5.17 -7.04
N GLN A 203 2.39 5.20 -6.42
CA GLN A 203 3.07 6.43 -6.05
C GLN A 203 4.18 6.70 -7.06
N VAL A 204 4.19 7.88 -7.65
CA VAL A 204 5.17 8.34 -8.63
C VAL A 204 5.89 9.57 -8.07
N ALA A 205 7.19 9.69 -8.32
CA ALA A 205 7.96 10.90 -8.09
C ALA A 205 8.50 11.39 -9.43
N LEU A 206 8.23 12.65 -9.79
CA LEU A 206 8.91 13.29 -10.91
C LEU A 206 10.35 13.60 -10.49
N GLU A 207 11.31 13.20 -11.32
CA GLU A 207 12.74 13.40 -11.07
C GLU A 207 13.42 13.94 -12.33
N GLY A 208 14.43 14.77 -12.15
CA GLY A 208 15.26 15.26 -13.25
C GLY A 208 15.32 16.78 -13.39
N GLU A 209 15.55 17.25 -14.62
CA GLU A 209 15.75 18.68 -14.95
C GLU A 209 16.88 19.33 -14.15
N ILE A 210 17.90 18.55 -13.78
CA ILE A 210 19.00 19.05 -12.97
C ILE A 210 20.01 19.77 -13.87
N SER A 211 20.35 21.01 -13.51
CA SER A 211 21.33 21.77 -14.28
C SER A 211 22.69 21.07 -14.32
N LYS A 212 23.28 20.96 -15.54
CA LYS A 212 24.59 20.33 -15.76
C LYS A 212 25.68 20.94 -14.86
N ALA A 213 25.59 22.26 -14.57
CA ALA A 213 26.49 22.95 -13.67
C ALA A 213 26.39 22.45 -12.22
N SER A 214 25.17 22.25 -11.71
CA SER A 214 24.93 21.69 -10.38
C SER A 214 25.47 20.26 -10.28
N VAL A 215 25.20 19.43 -11.29
CA VAL A 215 25.68 18.04 -11.35
C VAL A 215 27.20 17.98 -11.29
N LYS A 216 27.90 18.75 -12.13
CA LYS A 216 29.37 18.81 -12.14
C LYS A 216 29.94 19.29 -10.80
N ALA A 217 29.33 20.33 -10.22
CA ALA A 217 29.78 20.89 -8.95
C ALA A 217 29.58 19.93 -7.78
N GLN A 218 28.51 19.12 -7.77
CA GLN A 218 28.27 18.12 -6.71
C GLN A 218 29.10 16.87 -6.90
N LEU A 219 29.28 16.42 -8.15
CA LEU A 219 30.15 15.29 -8.48
C LEU A 219 31.60 15.58 -8.08
N ALA A 220 32.10 16.78 -8.35
CA ALA A 220 33.43 17.22 -7.92
C ALA A 220 33.59 17.25 -6.38
N ARG A 221 32.49 17.51 -5.65
CA ARG A 221 32.45 17.51 -4.18
C ARG A 221 32.20 16.13 -3.58
N GLY A 222 31.88 15.11 -4.39
CA GLY A 222 31.52 13.78 -3.92
C GLY A 222 30.25 13.74 -3.05
N GLN A 223 29.41 14.77 -3.13
CA GLN A 223 28.17 14.87 -2.35
C GLN A 223 26.98 14.44 -3.21
N ARG A 224 26.06 13.68 -2.61
CA ARG A 224 24.76 13.36 -3.19
C ARG A 224 23.74 14.35 -2.62
N ALA A 225 23.06 15.11 -3.47
CA ALA A 225 21.88 15.84 -3.04
C ALA A 225 20.76 14.87 -2.64
N SER A 226 19.93 15.29 -1.68
CA SER A 226 18.70 14.59 -1.33
C SER A 226 17.64 14.83 -2.40
N GLY A 227 16.98 13.77 -2.87
CA GLY A 227 15.97 13.82 -3.94
C GLY A 227 16.34 12.90 -5.09
N ASP A 228 16.20 13.40 -6.32
CA ASP A 228 16.39 12.78 -7.65
C ASP A 228 17.32 11.56 -7.69
N LEU A 229 16.82 10.41 -7.26
CA LEU A 229 17.70 9.29 -6.92
C LEU A 229 18.29 8.67 -8.19
N ILE A 230 17.48 8.52 -9.23
CA ILE A 230 17.90 7.91 -10.50
C ILE A 230 18.87 8.83 -11.25
N PRO A 231 18.54 10.12 -11.51
CA PRO A 231 19.46 11.06 -12.14
C PRO A 231 20.83 11.11 -11.48
N TRP A 232 20.89 11.20 -10.14
CA TRP A 232 22.15 11.25 -9.40
C TRP A 232 22.94 9.95 -9.49
N THR A 233 22.28 8.81 -9.36
CA THR A 233 22.95 7.51 -9.39
C THR A 233 23.58 7.24 -10.75
N VAL A 234 22.83 7.50 -11.84
CA VAL A 234 23.32 7.31 -13.20
C VAL A 234 24.44 8.30 -13.52
N ALA A 235 24.26 9.59 -13.21
CA ALA A 235 25.30 10.59 -13.44
C ALA A 235 26.58 10.32 -12.65
N GLN A 236 26.48 9.77 -11.44
CA GLN A 236 27.66 9.43 -10.64
C GLN A 236 28.39 8.19 -11.17
N GLN A 237 27.65 7.13 -11.53
CA GLN A 237 28.24 5.85 -11.95
C GLN A 237 28.80 5.90 -13.38
N PHE A 238 28.08 6.54 -14.29
CA PHE A 238 28.45 6.61 -15.71
C PHE A 238 29.11 7.93 -16.09
N GLN A 239 29.25 8.86 -15.14
CA GLN A 239 29.79 10.22 -15.38
C GLN A 239 29.02 10.99 -16.46
N ASP A 240 27.76 10.62 -16.69
CA ASP A 240 26.91 11.20 -17.70
C ASP A 240 26.07 12.36 -17.12
N SER A 241 26.52 13.59 -17.39
CA SER A 241 25.78 14.80 -17.00
C SER A 241 24.56 15.09 -17.86
N GLU A 242 24.40 14.42 -19.01
CA GLU A 242 23.27 14.62 -19.91
C GLU A 242 22.04 13.90 -19.40
N PHE A 243 22.21 12.68 -18.88
CA PHE A 243 21.12 11.92 -18.27
C PHE A 243 20.44 12.69 -17.13
N ALA A 244 21.21 13.40 -16.30
CA ALA A 244 20.65 14.17 -15.18
C ALA A 244 19.85 15.42 -15.63
N ALA A 245 20.05 15.88 -16.86
CA ALA A 245 19.28 16.98 -17.43
C ALA A 245 17.92 16.51 -18.00
N LEU A 246 17.73 15.20 -18.23
CA LEU A 246 16.46 14.65 -18.65
C LEU A 246 15.45 14.73 -17.51
N SER A 247 14.17 14.87 -17.88
CA SER A 247 13.03 14.77 -16.96
C SER A 247 12.43 13.37 -17.07
N GLY A 248 11.96 12.82 -15.96
CA GLY A 248 11.36 11.49 -15.92
C GLY A 248 10.48 11.27 -14.70
N ALA A 249 9.85 10.12 -14.66
CA ALA A 249 8.99 9.69 -13.57
C ALA A 249 9.52 8.39 -12.97
N ARG A 250 9.72 8.36 -11.65
CA ARG A 250 10.08 7.16 -10.90
C ARG A 250 8.86 6.63 -10.16
N VAL A 251 8.49 5.38 -10.43
CA VAL A 251 7.52 4.67 -9.58
C VAL A 251 8.18 4.36 -8.24
N VAL A 252 7.74 5.02 -7.17
CA VAL A 252 8.26 4.85 -5.81
C VAL A 252 7.66 3.61 -5.17
N ARG A 253 6.34 3.42 -5.30
CA ARG A 253 5.59 2.29 -4.72
C ARG A 253 4.42 1.87 -5.61
N ILE A 254 4.15 0.57 -5.61
CA ILE A 254 2.94 -0.02 -6.15
C ILE A 254 2.35 -0.91 -5.05
N ALA A 255 1.11 -0.63 -4.67
CA ALA A 255 0.37 -1.40 -3.69
C ALA A 255 -0.89 -1.97 -4.35
N THR A 256 -1.05 -3.29 -4.31
CA THR A 256 -2.28 -3.96 -4.76
C THR A 256 -2.99 -4.52 -3.54
N HIS A 257 -4.32 -4.54 -3.57
CA HIS A 257 -5.08 -5.11 -2.49
C HIS A 257 -4.74 -6.62 -2.33
N PRO A 258 -4.48 -7.12 -1.11
CA PRO A 258 -3.99 -8.49 -0.90
C PRO A 258 -4.97 -9.57 -1.37
N ASP A 259 -6.27 -9.28 -1.40
CA ASP A 259 -7.28 -10.24 -1.89
C ASP A 259 -7.32 -10.36 -3.42
N VAL A 260 -6.72 -9.39 -4.14
CA VAL A 260 -6.70 -9.36 -5.62
C VAL A 260 -5.30 -9.45 -6.20
N THR A 261 -4.30 -9.74 -5.37
CA THR A 261 -2.95 -10.04 -5.86
C THR A 261 -2.98 -11.25 -6.79
N GLY A 262 -2.36 -11.12 -7.96
CA GLY A 262 -2.33 -12.17 -9.00
C GLY A 262 -3.44 -12.07 -10.05
N MET A 263 -4.37 -11.13 -9.92
CA MET A 263 -5.46 -10.92 -10.91
C MET A 263 -5.14 -9.88 -12.00
N GLY A 264 -3.94 -9.28 -11.99
CA GLY A 264 -3.47 -8.37 -13.05
C GLY A 264 -3.78 -6.88 -12.86
N TYR A 265 -4.39 -6.46 -11.74
CA TYR A 265 -4.68 -5.04 -11.47
C TYR A 265 -3.44 -4.15 -11.41
N GLY A 266 -2.32 -4.65 -10.86
CA GLY A 266 -1.06 -3.91 -10.85
C GLY A 266 -0.50 -3.69 -12.26
N SER A 267 -0.60 -4.71 -13.13
CA SER A 267 -0.19 -4.59 -14.54
C SER A 267 -1.05 -3.57 -15.28
N ARG A 268 -2.36 -3.60 -15.07
CA ARG A 268 -3.30 -2.60 -15.62
C ARG A 268 -2.96 -1.19 -15.16
N ALA A 269 -2.69 -0.98 -13.87
CA ALA A 269 -2.37 0.34 -13.33
C ALA A 269 -1.11 0.92 -13.98
N ILE A 270 -0.07 0.10 -14.18
CA ILE A 270 1.16 0.54 -14.84
C ILE A 270 0.94 0.78 -16.33
N GLU A 271 0.17 -0.07 -17.02
CA GLU A 271 -0.18 0.15 -18.42
C GLU A 271 -0.89 1.50 -18.62
N LEU A 272 -1.91 1.79 -17.81
CA LEU A 272 -2.63 3.07 -17.86
C LEU A 272 -1.72 4.25 -17.52
N LEU A 273 -0.87 4.11 -16.50
CA LEU A 273 0.08 5.15 -16.13
C LEU A 273 1.07 5.46 -17.26
N THR A 274 1.57 4.44 -17.96
CA THR A 274 2.46 4.60 -19.10
C THR A 274 1.74 5.34 -20.24
N LYS A 275 0.50 4.94 -20.57
CA LYS A 275 -0.31 5.62 -21.61
C LYS A 275 -0.58 7.09 -21.25
N TYR A 276 -0.87 7.37 -19.98
CA TYR A 276 -1.07 8.73 -19.48
C TYR A 276 0.16 9.60 -19.73
N TYR A 277 1.35 9.17 -19.28
CA TYR A 277 2.58 9.94 -19.48
C TYR A 277 3.09 9.97 -20.92
N GLN A 278 2.65 9.04 -21.78
CA GLN A 278 2.93 9.07 -23.21
C GLN A 278 1.95 9.99 -23.98
N GLY A 279 0.89 10.48 -23.34
CA GLY A 279 -0.17 11.26 -23.99
C GLY A 279 -1.08 10.43 -24.88
N GLU A 280 -1.12 9.10 -24.70
CA GLU A 280 -2.03 8.21 -25.46
C GLU A 280 -3.45 8.23 -24.91
N ILE A 281 -3.62 8.67 -23.66
CA ILE A 281 -4.92 9.00 -23.09
C ILE A 281 -5.25 10.42 -23.54
N THR A 282 -5.57 10.56 -24.82
CA THR A 282 -6.15 11.80 -25.36
C THR A 282 -7.65 11.65 -25.30
N SER A 283 -8.31 12.62 -24.67
CA SER A 283 -9.74 12.79 -24.81
C SER A 283 -10.07 12.94 -26.29
N ASP A 284 -11.09 12.24 -26.77
CA ASP A 284 -11.71 12.45 -28.08
C ASP A 284 -12.43 13.83 -28.10
N VAL A 285 -11.71 14.91 -27.77
CA VAL A 285 -12.13 16.30 -27.94
C VAL A 285 -11.28 16.91 -29.05
N ALA A 286 -11.35 16.29 -30.22
CA ALA A 286 -11.14 17.00 -31.47
C ALA A 286 -12.33 17.97 -31.65
N GLY A 287 -12.22 19.20 -31.13
CA GLY A 287 -13.22 20.25 -31.44
C GLY A 287 -13.46 21.35 -30.42
N ALA A 288 -12.54 21.66 -29.52
CA ALA A 288 -12.58 22.94 -28.81
C ALA A 288 -11.21 23.57 -28.88
N GLU A 289 -11.08 24.54 -29.79
CA GLU A 289 -10.03 25.55 -29.72
C GLU A 289 -9.95 26.03 -28.27
N ALA A 290 -8.76 26.00 -27.71
CA ALA A 290 -8.47 26.59 -26.42
C ALA A 290 -8.77 28.10 -26.53
N GLU A 291 -9.98 28.49 -26.14
CA GLU A 291 -10.21 29.84 -25.67
C GLU A 291 -9.37 29.99 -24.39
N GLU A 292 -8.25 30.70 -24.52
CA GLU A 292 -7.59 31.35 -23.40
C GLU A 292 -8.64 32.18 -22.64
N LYS A 293 -9.21 31.61 -21.58
CA LYS A 293 -9.87 32.39 -20.54
C LYS A 293 -8.80 32.93 -19.60
N ASP A 294 -8.18 34.02 -20.04
CA ASP A 294 -7.79 35.12 -19.16
C ASP A 294 -9.07 35.60 -18.45
N ASP A 295 -9.27 35.20 -17.18
CA ASP A 295 -9.56 36.09 -16.05
C ASP A 295 -9.91 35.23 -14.81
N ASP A 296 -8.96 35.15 -13.88
CA ASP A 296 -9.26 35.32 -12.46
C ASP A 296 -7.93 35.71 -11.81
N GLN A 297 -7.69 37.03 -11.81
CA GLN A 297 -6.66 37.65 -10.99
C GLN A 297 -6.85 37.17 -9.54
N PRO A 298 -5.80 36.64 -8.88
CA PRO A 298 -5.81 36.67 -7.43
C PRO A 298 -5.80 38.15 -7.02
N GLU A 299 -6.82 38.59 -6.29
CA GLU A 299 -6.78 39.89 -5.62
C GLU A 299 -5.48 39.94 -4.79
N ASP A 300 -4.54 40.77 -5.26
CA ASP A 300 -3.36 41.18 -4.54
C ASP A 300 -3.83 41.88 -3.24
N ASP A 301 -3.76 41.17 -2.12
CA ASP A 301 -3.60 41.81 -0.82
C ASP A 301 -2.17 42.38 -0.80
N ASP A 302 -2.03 43.59 -1.33
CA ASP A 302 -0.88 44.49 -1.16
C ASP A 302 -0.63 44.77 0.34
N GLU A 303 0.11 43.87 1.02
CA GLU A 303 0.80 44.19 2.28
C GLU A 303 2.21 43.60 2.30
N ASP A 304 3.16 44.41 1.83
CA ASP A 304 4.60 44.48 2.18
C ASP A 304 5.40 43.17 2.33
N ASP A 305 6.26 42.91 1.33
CA ASP A 305 7.17 41.76 1.20
C ASP A 305 8.28 41.65 2.27
N GLU A 306 8.44 42.61 3.17
CA GLU A 306 9.42 42.56 4.28
C GLU A 306 8.92 41.74 5.50
N GLU A 307 7.62 41.43 5.62
CA GLU A 307 7.07 40.75 6.81
C GLU A 307 7.10 39.20 6.77
N LYS A 308 7.38 38.57 5.62
CA LYS A 308 7.25 37.10 5.44
C LYS A 308 8.14 36.26 6.35
N LYS A 309 9.20 36.82 6.96
CA LYS A 309 10.04 36.09 7.92
C LYS A 309 9.48 36.02 9.35
N SER A 310 8.46 36.81 9.70
CA SER A 310 7.93 36.88 11.09
C SER A 310 6.54 36.25 11.29
N LYS A 311 5.83 35.90 10.21
CA LYS A 311 4.42 35.46 10.24
C LYS A 311 4.18 33.97 10.54
N LEU A 312 5.20 33.10 10.53
CA LEU A 312 5.08 31.66 10.88
C LEU A 312 4.43 31.41 12.26
N ARG A 313 4.50 32.38 13.19
CA ARG A 313 3.90 32.28 14.53
C ARG A 313 2.49 32.90 14.66
N LYS A 314 1.96 33.51 13.60
CA LYS A 314 0.67 34.23 13.58
C LYS A 314 -0.34 33.63 12.60
N GLU A 315 0.04 32.61 11.84
CA GLU A 315 -0.84 31.86 10.96
C GLU A 315 -2.03 31.28 11.73
N LYS A 316 -3.25 31.68 11.36
CA LYS A 316 -4.47 31.01 11.79
C LYS A 316 -4.81 29.96 10.75
N ILE A 317 -4.42 28.71 11.02
CA ILE A 317 -4.81 27.56 10.21
C ILE A 317 -6.34 27.46 10.23
N LYS A 318 -6.97 27.75 9.10
CA LYS A 318 -8.40 27.54 8.87
C LYS A 318 -8.58 26.57 7.70
N PRO A 319 -9.57 25.68 7.73
CA PRO A 319 -9.92 24.85 6.58
C PRO A 319 -10.22 25.73 5.37
N ARG A 320 -9.70 25.35 4.19
CA ARG A 320 -10.00 26.04 2.93
C ARG A 320 -11.51 25.98 2.66
N LYS A 321 -12.09 27.08 2.17
CA LYS A 321 -13.54 27.21 1.92
C LYS A 321 -14.02 26.36 0.73
N ALA A 322 -13.19 26.24 -0.30
CA ALA A 322 -13.43 25.39 -1.46
C ALA A 322 -12.26 24.40 -1.57
N LEU A 323 -12.58 23.11 -1.66
CA LEU A 323 -11.60 22.05 -1.90
C LEU A 323 -11.80 21.54 -3.32
N PRO A 324 -10.71 21.30 -4.08
CA PRO A 324 -10.81 20.62 -5.35
C PRO A 324 -11.37 19.20 -5.18
N PRO A 325 -11.82 18.53 -6.25
CA PRO A 325 -12.23 17.14 -6.17
C PRO A 325 -11.06 16.26 -5.72
N LEU A 326 -11.35 15.26 -4.87
CA LEU A 326 -10.35 14.33 -4.36
C LEU A 326 -9.79 13.41 -5.46
N LEU A 327 -10.66 12.99 -6.37
CA LEU A 327 -10.35 12.12 -7.49
C LEU A 327 -10.55 12.90 -8.77
N LEU A 328 -9.53 12.92 -9.61
CA LEU A 328 -9.55 13.51 -10.93
C LEU A 328 -9.44 12.36 -11.95
N PRO A 329 -10.36 12.26 -12.93
CA PRO A 329 -10.18 11.32 -14.03
C PRO A 329 -8.92 11.68 -14.81
N LEU A 330 -8.30 10.70 -15.47
CA LEU A 330 -7.08 10.95 -16.27
C LEU A 330 -7.36 11.44 -17.69
N ASP A 331 -8.64 11.45 -18.07
CA ASP A 331 -9.11 11.88 -19.39
C ASP A 331 -9.37 13.40 -19.46
N GLU A 332 -9.35 14.08 -18.30
CA GLU A 332 -9.51 15.54 -18.13
C GLU A 332 -8.17 16.19 -17.75
#